data_AF-A0A2E5KYU0-F1
#
_entry.id   AF-A0A2E5KYU0-F1
#
_cell.length_a   1.000
_cell.length_b   1.000
_cell.length_c   1.000
_cell.angle_alpha   90.00
_cell.angle_beta   90.00
_cell.angle_gamma   90.00
#
_symmetry.space_group_name_H-M   'P 1'
#
loop_
_entity.id
_entity.type
_entity.pdbx_description
1 polymer ?
#
loop_
_entity_poly.entity_id
_entity_poly.type
_entity_poly.pdbx_seq_one_letter_code
_entity_poly.pdbx_strand_id
1 'polypeptide(L)'
;MYLNTVSRSLRAAVVGFALHEPETSDAPQVEVDAVIPYQSVHEAILDGWRVVHFPDQRLDINPEQVGAFGYEFILERMVGEND
;
A
#
# COMPACT_ATOMS: atom_id res chain seq x y z
N MET A 1 6.20 0.27 1.96
CA MET A 1 5.10 1.00 1.29
C MET A 1 3.78 0.48 1.83
N TYR A 2 2.85 1.40 2.13
CA TYR A 2 1.47 1.10 2.48
C TYR A 2 0.60 1.41 1.27
N LEU A 3 -0.29 0.50 0.88
CA LEU A 3 -1.29 0.70 -0.18
C LEU A 3 -2.69 0.47 0.37
N ASN A 4 -3.57 1.45 0.21
CA ASN A 4 -4.97 1.36 0.58
C ASN A 4 -5.82 1.11 -0.67
N THR A 5 -6.74 0.15 -0.60
CA THR A 5 -7.55 -0.30 -1.75
C THR A 5 -9.04 -0.36 -1.44
N VAL A 6 -9.89 -0.33 -2.47
CA VAL A 6 -11.36 -0.40 -2.31
C VAL A 6 -11.89 -1.76 -1.84
N SER A 7 -11.09 -2.83 -1.93
CA SER A 7 -11.46 -4.17 -1.44
C SER A 7 -10.21 -4.99 -1.12
N ARG A 8 -10.35 -6.10 -0.41
CA ARG A 8 -9.24 -7.01 -0.06
C ARG A 8 -8.59 -7.73 -1.26
N SER A 9 -9.04 -7.47 -2.48
CA SER A 9 -8.47 -8.08 -3.70
C SER A 9 -7.16 -7.39 -4.09
N LEU A 10 -6.15 -8.18 -4.47
CA LEU A 10 -4.89 -7.66 -5.04
C LEU A 10 -5.09 -6.86 -6.34
N ARG A 11 -6.24 -7.03 -7.02
CA ARG A 11 -6.60 -6.32 -8.25
C ARG A 11 -7.51 -5.11 -8.01
N ALA A 12 -7.85 -4.82 -6.75
CA ALA A 12 -8.66 -3.68 -6.41
C ALA A 12 -7.94 -2.37 -6.72
N ALA A 13 -8.71 -1.33 -7.04
CA ALA A 13 -8.19 0.01 -7.24
C ALA A 13 -7.53 0.54 -5.96
N VAL A 14 -6.32 1.10 -6.10
CA VAL A 14 -5.62 1.83 -5.04
C VAL A 14 -6.26 3.21 -4.89
N VAL A 15 -6.55 3.59 -3.65
CA VAL A 15 -7.16 4.88 -3.28
C VAL A 15 -6.25 5.75 -2.41
N GLY A 16 -5.11 5.20 -1.99
CA GLY A 16 -4.12 5.95 -1.23
C GLY A 16 -2.84 5.14 -1.04
N PHE A 17 -1.75 5.83 -0.78
CA PHE A 17 -0.46 5.19 -0.52
C PHE A 17 0.37 6.01 0.48
N ALA A 18 1.33 5.35 1.11
CA ALA A 18 2.41 6.00 1.83
C ALA A 18 3.72 5.23 1.56
N LEU A 19 4.75 5.95 1.12
CA LEU A 19 6.09 5.42 0.96
C LEU A 19 6.94 5.86 2.16
N HIS A 20 7.65 4.92 2.77
CA HIS A 20 8.61 5.18 3.83
C HIS A 20 9.95 4.63 3.37
N GLU A 21 10.92 5.52 3.23
CA GLU A 21 12.30 5.17 2.91
C GLU A 21 13.10 4.95 4.20
N PRO A 22 14.08 4.02 4.22
CA PRO A 22 14.90 3.74 5.38
C PRO A 22 16.00 4.80 5.60
N GLU A 23 15.70 6.06 5.25
CA GLU A 23 16.62 7.18 5.33
C GLU A 23 16.09 8.19 6.35
N THR A 24 16.99 8.96 6.96
CA THR A 24 16.58 10.06 7.85
C THR A 24 15.96 11.16 7.00
N SER A 25 14.66 11.09 6.76
CA SER A 25 13.90 12.15 6.11
C SER A 25 13.14 12.97 7.14
N ASP A 26 12.75 14.18 6.76
CA ASP A 26 11.69 14.89 7.47
C ASP A 26 10.41 14.02 7.51
N ALA A 27 9.56 14.27 8.50
CA ALA A 27 8.29 13.55 8.62
C ALA A 27 7.51 13.65 7.29
N PRO A 28 6.90 12.55 6.81
CA PRO A 28 6.21 12.53 5.53
C PRO A 28 5.19 13.67 5.48
N GLN A 29 5.39 14.59 4.53
CA GLN A 29 4.45 15.68 4.30
C GLN A 29 3.33 15.17 3.40
N VAL A 30 2.09 15.54 3.73
CA VAL A 30 0.95 15.24 2.86
C VAL A 30 1.09 16.09 1.60
N GLU A 31 1.48 15.46 0.49
CA GLU A 31 1.52 16.09 -0.82
C GLU A 31 0.12 16.05 -1.45
N VAL A 32 -0.44 17.24 -1.70
CA VAL A 32 -1.80 17.40 -2.26
C VAL A 32 -1.89 16.84 -3.68
N ASP A 33 -0.78 16.83 -4.42
CA ASP A 33 -0.69 16.37 -5.81
C ASP A 33 0.07 15.04 -5.95
N ALA A 34 0.20 14.27 -4.86
CA ALA A 34 0.88 12.97 -4.88
C ALA A 34 0.21 12.02 -5.89
N VAL A 35 0.95 11.62 -6.91
CA VAL A 35 0.46 10.67 -7.92
C VAL A 35 0.55 9.26 -7.34
N ILE A 36 -0.60 8.58 -7.25
CA ILE A 36 -0.65 7.17 -6.84
C ILE A 36 0.21 6.34 -7.81
N PRO A 37 1.26 5.63 -7.32
CA PRO A 37 2.26 5.00 -8.19
C PRO A 37 1.77 3.72 -8.88
N TYR A 38 0.74 3.07 -8.35
CA TYR A 38 0.21 1.80 -8.88
C TYR A 38 -1.32 1.80 -8.84
N GLN A 39 -1.96 1.28 -9.87
CA GLN A 39 -3.44 1.15 -9.92
C GLN A 39 -3.94 -0.01 -9.07
N SER A 40 -3.09 -1.02 -8.81
CA SER A 40 -3.42 -2.18 -7.98
C SER A 40 -2.19 -2.71 -7.23
N VAL A 41 -2.41 -3.47 -6.16
CA VAL A 41 -1.33 -4.17 -5.44
C VAL A 41 -0.61 -5.16 -6.37
N HIS A 42 -1.35 -5.78 -7.30
CA HIS A 42 -0.78 -6.65 -8.33
C HIS A 42 0.24 -5.93 -9.21
N GLU A 43 0.03 -4.68 -9.60
CA GLU A 43 1.03 -3.91 -10.36
C GLU A 43 2.29 -3.64 -9.54
N ALA A 44 2.15 -3.29 -8.26
CA ALA A 44 3.31 -3.15 -7.37
C ALA A 44 4.11 -4.47 -7.27
N ILE A 45 3.41 -5.61 -7.18
CA ILE A 45 4.06 -6.93 -7.15
C ILE A 45 4.88 -7.18 -8.43
N LEU A 46 4.32 -6.86 -9.60
CA LEU A 46 5.02 -6.98 -10.88
C LEU A 46 6.26 -6.08 -10.95
N ASP A 47 6.23 -4.93 -10.26
CA ASP A 47 7.35 -3.99 -10.17
C ASP A 47 8.39 -4.35 -9.09
N GLY A 48 8.27 -5.52 -8.47
CA GLY A 48 9.27 -6.01 -7.51
C GLY A 48 8.97 -5.69 -6.05
N TRP A 49 7.71 -5.38 -5.71
CA TRP A 49 7.28 -5.33 -4.32
C TRP A 49 6.78 -6.70 -3.83
N ARG A 50 7.02 -6.99 -2.55
CA ARG A 50 6.47 -8.16 -1.86
C ARG A 50 5.46 -7.71 -0.81
N VAL A 51 4.26 -8.29 -0.83
CA VAL A 51 3.27 -8.07 0.24
C VAL A 51 3.75 -8.81 1.50
N VAL A 52 3.92 -8.07 2.59
CA VAL A 52 4.29 -8.61 3.91
C VAL A 52 3.11 -8.65 4.88
N HIS A 53 2.07 -7.85 4.63
CA HIS A 53 0.84 -7.87 5.40
C HIS A 53 -0.38 -7.67 4.50
N PHE A 54 -1.35 -8.59 4.62
CA PHE A 54 -2.66 -8.49 3.97
C PHE A 54 -3.67 -7.84 4.92
N PRO A 55 -4.69 -7.12 4.41
CA PRO A 55 -5.77 -6.62 5.24
C PRO A 55 -6.44 -7.76 6.01
N ASP A 56 -6.86 -7.51 7.24
CA ASP A 56 -7.54 -8.53 8.06
C ASP A 56 -8.80 -9.03 7.34
N GLN A 57 -8.85 -10.36 7.14
CA GLN A 57 -9.92 -11.06 6.45
C GLN A 57 -11.08 -11.42 7.41
N ARG A 58 -10.85 -11.40 8.72
CA ARG A 58 -11.81 -11.88 9.73
C ARG A 58 -12.77 -10.79 10.19
N LEU A 59 -12.40 -9.53 10.01
CA LEU A 59 -13.25 -8.41 10.34
C LEU A 59 -14.16 -8.12 9.14
N ASP A 60 -15.45 -8.41 9.25
CA ASP A 60 -16.49 -7.95 8.31
C ASP A 60 -16.80 -6.45 8.43
N ILE A 61 -15.91 -5.70 9.08
CA ILE A 61 -16.03 -4.26 9.28
C ILE A 61 -15.62 -3.58 7.98
N ASN A 62 -16.55 -2.82 7.40
CA ASN A 62 -16.21 -1.94 6.29
C ASN A 62 -15.27 -0.83 6.82
N PRO A 63 -14.10 -0.59 6.20
CA PRO A 63 -13.16 0.47 6.60
C PRO A 63 -13.83 1.82 6.91
N GLU A 64 -14.83 2.21 6.10
CA GLU A 64 -15.55 3.47 6.29
C GLU A 64 -16.29 3.55 7.63
N GLN A 65 -16.72 2.41 8.19
CA GLN A 65 -17.42 2.35 9.48
C GLN A 65 -16.49 2.65 10.67
N VAL A 66 -15.18 2.53 10.49
CA VAL A 66 -14.16 2.77 11.53
C VAL A 66 -13.26 3.97 11.21
N GLY A 67 -13.65 4.79 10.22
CA GLY A 67 -12.87 5.96 9.80
C GLY A 67 -11.56 5.61 9.06
N ALA A 68 -11.42 4.38 8.57
CA ALA A 68 -10.30 3.97 7.73
C ALA A 68 -10.63 4.18 6.25
N PHE A 69 -9.62 4.59 5.47
CA PHE A 69 -9.75 4.79 4.04
C PHE A 69 -9.33 3.53 3.27
N GLY A 70 -10.21 2.53 3.22
CA GLY A 70 -10.00 1.29 2.46
C GLY A 70 -9.25 0.19 3.21
N TYR A 71 -8.79 -0.81 2.46
CA TYR A 71 -8.11 -1.99 2.96
C TYR A 71 -6.60 -1.87 2.74
N GLU A 72 -5.84 -1.87 3.84
CA GLU A 72 -4.40 -1.62 3.83
C GLU A 72 -3.57 -2.89 3.58
N PHE A 73 -2.68 -2.80 2.60
CA PHE A 73 -1.60 -3.73 2.36
C PHE A 73 -0.27 -3.09 2.77
N ILE A 74 0.60 -3.86 3.40
CA ILE A 74 1.98 -3.45 3.68
C ILE A 74 2.90 -4.24 2.75
N LEU A 75 3.76 -3.50 2.04
CA LEU A 75 4.70 -4.04 1.07
C LEU A 75 6.13 -3.61 1.40
N GLU A 76 7.08 -4.49 1.10
CA GLU A 76 8.50 -4.18 1.10
C GLU A 76 9.09 -4.34 -0.31
N ARG A 77 10.14 -3.58 -0.62
CA ARG A 77 10.83 -3.69 -1.91
C ARG A 77 11.71 -4.93 -1.88
N MET A 78 11.59 -5.78 -2.89
CA MET A 78 12.56 -6.85 -3.08
C MET A 78 13.86 -6.22 -3.56
N VAL A 79 14.91 -6.29 -2.73
CA VAL A 79 16.27 -5.95 -3.18
C VAL A 79 16.74 -7.15 -4.01
N GLY A 80 17.11 -6.92 -5.27
CA GLY A 80 17.75 -7.98 -6.06
C GLY A 80 19.03 -8.42 -5.36
N GLU A 81 19.26 -9.72 -5.22
CA GLU A 81 20.62 -10.21 -4.95
C GLU A 81 21.48 -9.73 -6.12
N ASN A 82 22.36 -8.76 -5.87
CA ASN A 82 23.47 -8.51 -6.78
C ASN A 82 24.33 -9.78 -6.75
N ASP A 83 24.32 -10.55 -7.85
CA ASP A 83 25.37 -11.51 -8.19
C ASP A 83 26.74 -10.81 -8.28
#